data_AF-F5W1C1-F1
#
_entry.id   AF-F5W1C1-F1
#
_cell.length_a   1.000
_cell.length_b   1.000
_cell.length_c   1.000
_cell.angle_alpha   90.00
_cell.angle_beta   90.00
_cell.angle_gamma   90.00
#
_symmetry.space_group_name_H-M   'P 1'
#
loop_
_entity.id
_entity.type
_entity.pdbx_description
1 polymer ?
#
loop_
_entity_poly.entity_id
_entity_poly.type
_entity_poly.pdbx_seq_one_letter_code
_entity_poly.pdbx_strand_id
1 'polypeptide(L)'
;MDQLSKSTRQAIRTARNKGLEVKFGGIDLLDEFSFLMKKTESRKNISLRGKDYYQKLLTTYPNHSFITLSYLDLPNRLKEVEQQLEKNLKIAQKFTDKTKEGKIKENQQERKRLEEEISFLKSHIDRGYSVVPLSGTLTIEFGKTSENLYAGMNEEFRHYQPAIPTWFETAQHSFERGAETHNMGGIENNLEGGLFNFKSKFNPTIEEFAGEFNYPTSSLYFLFNLAYKIRKKLRSR
;
A
#
# COMPACT_ATOMS: atom_id res chain seq x y z
N MET A 1 -9.91 15.28 2.42
CA MET A 1 -9.85 15.03 0.95
C MET A 1 -9.34 16.22 0.15
N ASP A 2 -9.72 17.46 0.49
CA ASP A 2 -9.45 18.63 -0.36
C ASP A 2 -7.96 19.02 -0.46
N GLN A 3 -7.17 18.70 0.57
CA GLN A 3 -5.72 18.92 0.60
C GLN A 3 -4.91 17.97 -0.29
N LEU A 4 -5.53 16.90 -0.83
CA LEU A 4 -4.85 15.98 -1.74
C LEU A 4 -4.75 16.55 -3.17
N SER A 5 -3.85 16.01 -3.98
CA SER A 5 -3.88 16.31 -5.42
C SER A 5 -5.12 15.71 -6.10
N LYS A 6 -5.52 16.28 -7.25
CA LYS A 6 -6.63 15.75 -8.06
C LYS A 6 -6.40 14.30 -8.49
N SER A 7 -5.14 13.95 -8.82
CA SER A 7 -4.77 12.59 -9.21
C SER A 7 -4.87 11.61 -8.05
N THR A 8 -4.44 11.97 -6.84
CA THR A 8 -4.58 11.13 -5.65
C THR A 8 -6.05 10.91 -5.30
N ARG A 9 -6.88 11.97 -5.32
CA ARG A 9 -8.34 11.82 -5.12
C ARG A 9 -8.97 10.89 -6.16
N GLN A 10 -8.56 11.01 -7.42
CA GLN A 10 -9.02 10.13 -8.48
C GLN A 10 -8.60 8.67 -8.23
N ALA A 11 -7.37 8.42 -7.77
CA ALA A 11 -6.89 7.08 -7.46
C ALA A 11 -7.72 6.43 -6.33
N ILE A 12 -7.97 7.17 -5.24
CA ILE A 12 -8.82 6.69 -4.13
C ILE A 12 -10.23 6.37 -4.63
N ARG A 13 -10.85 7.29 -5.37
CA ARG A 13 -12.19 7.07 -5.94
C ARG A 13 -12.22 5.88 -6.89
N THR A 14 -11.21 5.74 -7.74
CA THR A 14 -11.13 4.63 -8.70
C THR A 14 -11.01 3.30 -7.97
N ALA A 15 -10.18 3.22 -6.92
CA ALA A 15 -10.04 2.04 -6.10
C ALA A 15 -11.37 1.66 -5.42
N ARG A 16 -12.05 2.61 -4.78
CA ARG A 16 -13.38 2.38 -4.18
C ARG A 16 -14.41 1.93 -5.21
N ASN A 17 -14.43 2.55 -6.40
CA ASN A 17 -15.32 2.15 -7.50
C ASN A 17 -15.00 0.76 -8.07
N LYS A 18 -13.81 0.21 -7.80
CA LYS A 18 -13.44 -1.17 -8.12
C LYS A 18 -13.81 -2.15 -7.00
N GLY A 19 -14.54 -1.70 -5.97
CA GLY A 19 -14.96 -2.55 -4.86
C GLY A 19 -13.90 -2.75 -3.78
N LEU A 20 -12.88 -1.88 -3.69
CA LEU A 20 -11.94 -1.94 -2.58
C LEU A 20 -12.57 -1.43 -1.30
N GLU A 21 -12.49 -2.23 -0.25
CA GLU A 21 -12.95 -1.91 1.09
C GLU A 21 -11.78 -1.87 2.06
N VAL A 22 -11.79 -0.95 3.01
CA VAL A 22 -10.76 -0.83 4.05
C VAL A 22 -11.34 -1.22 5.40
N LYS A 23 -10.60 -2.04 6.16
CA LYS A 23 -10.93 -2.45 7.52
C LYS A 23 -9.80 -2.09 8.47
N PHE A 24 -10.18 -1.80 9.72
CA PHE A 24 -9.28 -1.52 10.82
C PHE A 24 -9.47 -2.59 11.89
N GLY A 25 -8.39 -3.02 12.51
CA GLY A 25 -8.41 -4.06 13.55
C GLY A 25 -7.07 -4.15 14.25
N GLY A 26 -6.79 -5.27 14.91
CA GLY A 26 -5.54 -5.53 15.62
C GLY A 26 -5.09 -6.96 15.39
N ILE A 27 -5.07 -7.77 16.45
CA ILE A 27 -4.60 -9.15 16.41
C ILE A 27 -5.43 -10.01 15.43
N ASP A 28 -6.71 -9.73 15.28
CA ASP A 28 -7.62 -10.39 14.33
C ASP A 28 -7.18 -10.25 12.86
N LEU A 29 -6.47 -9.18 12.52
CA LEU A 29 -5.97 -8.91 11.17
C LEU A 29 -4.49 -9.30 10.97
N LEU A 30 -3.82 -9.80 12.02
CA LEU A 30 -2.38 -10.01 12.06
C LEU A 30 -1.89 -11.05 11.04
N ASP A 31 -2.65 -12.12 10.82
CA ASP A 31 -2.27 -13.18 9.88
C ASP A 31 -2.23 -12.67 8.44
N GLU A 32 -3.27 -11.94 8.04
CA GLU A 32 -3.37 -11.34 6.71
C GLU A 32 -2.34 -10.23 6.51
N PHE A 33 -2.10 -9.41 7.53
CA PHE A 33 -1.01 -8.43 7.51
C PHE A 33 0.36 -9.10 7.34
N SER A 34 0.63 -10.16 8.10
CA SER A 34 1.89 -10.91 8.02
C SER A 34 2.09 -11.55 6.63
N PHE A 35 1.01 -12.01 5.99
CA PHE A 35 1.03 -12.47 4.61
C PHE A 35 1.47 -11.36 3.64
N LEU A 36 0.92 -10.15 3.76
CA LEU A 36 1.32 -9.00 2.93
C LEU A 36 2.77 -8.57 3.15
N MET A 37 3.27 -8.68 4.39
CA MET A 37 4.67 -8.41 4.70
C MET A 37 5.60 -9.42 4.01
N LYS A 38 5.27 -10.72 4.04
CA LYS A 38 6.03 -11.75 3.32
C LYS A 38 6.05 -11.53 1.80
N LYS A 39 4.92 -11.13 1.21
CA LYS A 39 4.84 -10.74 -0.21
C LYS A 39 5.76 -9.55 -0.52
N THR A 40 5.82 -8.58 0.37
CA THR A 40 6.65 -7.38 0.22
C THR A 40 8.14 -7.68 0.36
N GLU A 41 8.53 -8.49 1.35
CA GLU A 41 9.89 -9.00 1.54
C GLU A 41 10.38 -9.74 0.29
N SER A 42 9.56 -10.66 -0.23
CA SER A 42 9.88 -11.40 -1.46
C SER A 42 10.07 -10.47 -2.67
N ARG A 43 9.18 -9.48 -2.86
CA ARG A 43 9.26 -8.51 -3.96
C ARG A 43 10.49 -7.60 -3.87
N LYS A 44 10.80 -7.12 -2.66
CA LYS A 44 11.87 -6.14 -2.42
C LYS A 44 13.22 -6.80 -2.18
N ASN A 45 13.27 -8.12 -2.00
CA ASN A 45 14.45 -8.89 -1.64
C ASN A 45 15.12 -8.32 -0.37
N ILE A 46 14.32 -8.10 0.67
CA ILE A 46 14.73 -7.57 1.97
C ILE A 46 14.23 -8.48 3.08
N SER A 47 14.94 -8.54 4.22
CA SER A 47 14.44 -9.25 5.39
C SER A 47 13.58 -8.33 6.25
N LEU A 48 12.30 -8.67 6.42
CA LEU A 48 11.39 -7.97 7.33
C LEU A 48 11.23 -8.77 8.63
N ARG A 49 10.61 -8.14 9.63
CA ARG A 49 10.29 -8.81 10.89
C ARG A 49 9.15 -9.84 10.67
N GLY A 50 9.11 -10.86 11.52
CA GLY A 50 8.08 -11.89 11.47
C GLY A 50 6.81 -11.55 12.25
N LYS A 51 5.79 -12.39 12.10
CA LYS A 51 4.48 -12.30 12.79
C LYS A 51 4.63 -12.04 14.30
N ASP A 52 5.52 -12.77 14.97
CA ASP A 52 5.72 -12.66 16.43
C ASP A 52 6.13 -11.26 16.87
N TYR A 53 6.91 -10.56 16.04
CA TYR A 53 7.33 -9.18 16.33
C TYR A 53 6.15 -8.22 16.21
N TYR A 54 5.33 -8.38 15.16
CA TYR A 54 4.12 -7.57 14.96
C TYR A 54 3.09 -7.85 16.06
N GLN A 55 2.93 -9.11 16.47
CA GLN A 55 2.11 -9.48 17.61
C GLN A 55 2.58 -8.77 18.88
N LYS A 56 3.89 -8.80 19.15
CA LYS A 56 4.47 -8.11 20.31
C LYS A 56 4.13 -6.62 20.32
N LEU A 57 4.20 -5.94 19.18
CA LEU A 57 3.80 -4.52 19.09
C LEU A 57 2.33 -4.33 19.46
N LEU A 58 1.43 -5.11 18.83
CA LEU A 58 -0.02 -5.02 19.06
C LEU A 58 -0.40 -5.33 20.52
N THR A 59 0.22 -6.33 21.14
CA THR A 59 -0.06 -6.69 22.54
C THR A 59 0.56 -5.72 23.54
N THR A 60 1.66 -5.05 23.17
CA THR A 60 2.29 -4.03 24.04
C THR A 60 1.49 -2.73 24.03
N TYR A 61 0.86 -2.40 22.89
CA TYR A 61 0.10 -1.16 22.69
C TYR A 61 -1.35 -1.45 22.26
N PRO A 62 -2.16 -2.20 23.04
CA PRO A 62 -3.44 -2.74 22.58
C PRO A 62 -4.48 -1.67 22.19
N ASN A 63 -4.44 -0.49 22.82
CA ASN A 63 -5.31 0.64 22.52
C ASN A 63 -4.62 1.76 21.71
N HIS A 64 -3.34 1.58 21.41
CA HIS A 64 -2.47 2.57 20.78
C HIS A 64 -1.73 1.97 19.58
N SER A 65 -2.28 0.90 19.02
CA SER A 65 -1.79 0.33 17.78
C SER A 65 -2.93 -0.39 17.07
N PHE A 66 -2.86 -0.41 15.75
CA PHE A 66 -3.86 -1.06 14.92
C PHE A 66 -3.26 -1.48 13.58
N ILE A 67 -3.93 -2.41 12.93
CA ILE A 67 -3.69 -2.81 11.55
C ILE A 67 -4.81 -2.23 10.68
N THR A 68 -4.42 -1.68 9.54
CA THR A 68 -5.34 -1.36 8.45
C THR A 68 -5.12 -2.34 7.31
N LEU A 69 -6.18 -2.88 6.73
CA LEU A 69 -6.11 -3.72 5.53
C LEU A 69 -7.13 -3.26 4.48
N SER A 70 -6.73 -3.24 3.22
CA SER A 70 -7.65 -3.17 2.09
C SER A 70 -7.94 -4.55 1.53
N TYR A 71 -9.18 -4.77 1.12
CA TYR A 71 -9.68 -6.03 0.60
C TYR A 71 -10.34 -5.86 -0.76
N LEU A 72 -10.42 -6.97 -1.48
CA LEU A 72 -11.24 -7.09 -2.69
C LEU A 72 -12.02 -8.41 -2.64
N ASP A 73 -13.33 -8.33 -2.81
CA ASP A 73 -14.22 -9.47 -3.06
C ASP A 73 -14.13 -9.84 -4.55
N LEU A 74 -13.46 -10.97 -4.84
CA LEU A 74 -13.20 -11.40 -6.21
C LEU A 74 -14.48 -11.84 -6.94
N PRO A 75 -15.38 -12.66 -6.36
CA PRO A 75 -16.65 -13.00 -6.99
C PRO A 75 -17.53 -11.78 -7.32
N ASN A 76 -17.65 -10.83 -6.39
CA ASN A 76 -18.43 -9.62 -6.63
C ASN A 76 -17.77 -8.77 -7.73
N ARG A 77 -16.44 -8.60 -7.67
CA ARG A 77 -15.71 -7.85 -8.70
C ARG A 77 -15.83 -8.51 -10.08
N LEU A 78 -15.75 -9.84 -10.14
CA LEU A 78 -15.91 -10.58 -11.39
C LEU A 78 -17.27 -10.31 -12.02
N LYS A 79 -18.35 -10.40 -11.21
CA LYS A 79 -19.71 -10.09 -11.66
C LYS A 79 -19.83 -8.68 -12.23
N GLU A 80 -19.24 -7.68 -11.56
CA GLU A 80 -19.23 -6.30 -12.06
C GLU A 80 -18.51 -6.15 -13.40
N VAL A 81 -17.34 -6.78 -13.54
CA VAL A 81 -16.53 -6.69 -14.76
C VAL A 81 -17.20 -7.44 -15.92
N GLU A 82 -17.83 -8.58 -15.67
CA GLU A 82 -18.63 -9.31 -16.67
C GLU A 82 -19.84 -8.47 -17.15
N GLN A 83 -20.51 -7.75 -16.26
CA GLN A 83 -21.57 -6.81 -16.65
C GLN A 83 -21.03 -5.63 -17.47
N GLN A 84 -19.82 -5.14 -17.17
CA GLN A 84 -19.16 -4.09 -17.96
C GLN A 84 -18.81 -4.61 -19.36
N LEU A 85 -18.34 -5.85 -19.47
CA LEU A 85 -18.05 -6.50 -20.73
C LEU A 85 -19.33 -6.68 -21.57
N GLU A 86 -20.41 -7.14 -20.96
CA GLU A 86 -21.71 -7.27 -21.65
C GLU A 86 -22.20 -5.92 -22.20
N LYS A 87 -22.10 -4.85 -21.41
CA LYS A 87 -22.43 -3.49 -21.85
C LYS A 87 -21.52 -3.03 -23.01
N ASN A 88 -20.23 -3.29 -22.91
CA ASN A 88 -19.26 -2.97 -23.97
C ASN A 88 -19.61 -3.68 -25.29
N LEU A 89 -19.96 -4.97 -25.24
CA LEU A 89 -20.40 -5.75 -26.40
C LEU A 89 -21.71 -5.24 -27.00
N LYS A 90 -22.70 -4.87 -26.17
CA LYS A 90 -23.96 -4.25 -26.63
C LYS A 90 -23.72 -2.90 -27.31
N ILE A 91 -22.72 -2.12 -26.88
CA ILE A 91 -22.33 -0.88 -27.55
C ILE A 91 -21.71 -1.19 -28.91
N ALA A 92 -20.82 -2.18 -28.98
CA ALA A 92 -20.17 -2.60 -30.22
C ALA A 92 -21.16 -3.07 -31.29
N GLN A 93 -22.22 -3.78 -30.90
CA GLN A 93 -23.30 -4.20 -31.80
C GLN A 93 -24.05 -3.04 -32.47
N LYS A 94 -24.03 -1.84 -31.88
CA LYS A 94 -24.66 -0.64 -32.44
C LYS A 94 -23.75 0.13 -33.38
N PHE A 95 -22.50 -0.31 -33.56
CA PHE A 95 -21.58 0.36 -34.47
C PHE A 95 -22.00 0.12 -35.92
N THR A 96 -21.88 1.18 -36.70
CA THR A 96 -22.16 1.24 -38.14
C THR A 96 -20.97 1.83 -38.86
N ASP A 97 -20.95 1.78 -40.19
CA ASP A 97 -19.87 2.35 -41.03
C ASP A 97 -19.66 3.86 -40.83
N LYS A 98 -20.64 4.56 -40.24
CA LYS A 98 -20.56 5.98 -39.87
C LYS A 98 -19.94 6.22 -38.49
N THR A 99 -19.64 5.16 -37.73
CA THR A 99 -19.09 5.28 -36.38
C THR A 99 -17.64 5.70 -36.44
N LYS A 100 -17.30 6.75 -35.68
CA LYS A 100 -15.92 7.26 -35.63
C LYS A 100 -14.94 6.15 -35.22
N GLU A 101 -13.86 6.01 -35.99
CA GLU A 101 -12.82 5.00 -35.75
C GLU A 101 -12.24 5.05 -34.32
N GLY A 102 -12.06 6.26 -33.77
CA GLY A 102 -11.61 6.43 -32.38
C GLY A 102 -12.51 5.76 -31.35
N LYS A 103 -13.84 5.85 -31.53
CA LYS A 103 -14.82 5.21 -30.63
C LYS A 103 -14.76 3.68 -30.73
N ILE A 104 -14.51 3.16 -31.93
CA ILE A 104 -14.34 1.71 -32.17
C ILE A 104 -13.08 1.24 -31.45
N LYS A 105 -11.95 1.94 -31.63
CA LYS A 105 -10.67 1.62 -30.97
C LYS A 105 -10.77 1.68 -29.44
N GLU A 106 -11.41 2.71 -28.89
CA GLU A 106 -11.64 2.84 -27.44
C GLU A 106 -12.46 1.67 -26.89
N ASN A 107 -13.55 1.29 -27.57
CA ASN A 107 -14.38 0.17 -27.17
C ASN A 107 -13.62 -1.18 -27.22
N GLN A 108 -12.82 -1.40 -28.25
CA GLN A 108 -11.97 -2.60 -28.39
C GLN A 108 -10.88 -2.67 -27.32
N GLN A 109 -10.23 -1.54 -27.01
CA GLN A 109 -9.21 -1.47 -25.98
C GLN A 109 -9.80 -1.72 -24.58
N GLU A 110 -10.98 -1.14 -24.32
CA GLU A 110 -11.74 -1.39 -23.09
C GLU A 110 -12.12 -2.87 -22.97
N ARG A 111 -12.63 -3.47 -24.06
CA ARG A 111 -12.98 -4.89 -24.09
C ARG A 111 -11.80 -5.78 -23.73
N LYS A 112 -10.64 -5.55 -24.35
CA LYS A 112 -9.41 -6.29 -24.06
C LYS A 112 -9.03 -6.21 -22.58
N ARG A 113 -9.10 -5.01 -21.99
CA ARG A 113 -8.81 -4.82 -20.56
C ARG A 113 -9.79 -5.59 -19.66
N LEU A 114 -11.08 -5.56 -19.98
CA LEU A 114 -12.11 -6.28 -19.23
C LEU A 114 -11.91 -7.80 -19.31
N GLU A 115 -11.59 -8.33 -20.49
CA GLU A 115 -11.29 -9.75 -20.70
C GLU A 115 -10.04 -10.19 -19.92
N GLU A 116 -8.98 -9.38 -19.93
CA GLU A 116 -7.76 -9.60 -19.13
C GLU A 116 -8.07 -9.60 -17.62
N GLU A 117 -8.88 -8.65 -17.13
CA GLU A 117 -9.29 -8.57 -15.72
C GLU A 117 -10.16 -9.77 -15.32
N ILE A 118 -11.10 -10.22 -16.18
CA ILE A 118 -11.91 -11.42 -15.95
C ILE A 118 -11.03 -12.67 -15.84
N SER A 119 -10.08 -12.84 -16.76
CA SER A 119 -9.15 -13.98 -16.73
C SER A 119 -8.31 -13.96 -15.45
N PHE A 120 -7.79 -12.79 -15.07
CA PHE A 120 -7.07 -12.59 -13.81
C PHE A 120 -7.93 -12.98 -12.60
N LEU A 121 -9.17 -12.50 -12.50
CA LEU A 121 -10.08 -12.79 -11.38
C LEU A 121 -10.43 -14.28 -11.31
N LYS A 122 -10.81 -14.90 -12.44
CA LYS A 122 -11.13 -16.34 -12.52
C LYS A 122 -9.96 -17.20 -12.06
N SER A 123 -8.74 -16.90 -12.52
CA SER A 123 -7.54 -17.65 -12.10
C SER A 123 -7.25 -17.61 -10.59
N HIS A 124 -7.70 -16.56 -9.88
CA HIS A 124 -7.59 -16.49 -8.42
C HIS A 124 -8.74 -17.21 -7.73
N ILE A 125 -9.96 -17.06 -8.24
CA ILE A 125 -11.15 -17.75 -7.73
C ILE A 125 -10.97 -19.28 -7.85
N ASP A 126 -10.44 -19.76 -8.97
CA ASP A 126 -10.17 -21.19 -9.22
C ASP A 126 -9.09 -21.75 -8.28
N ARG A 127 -8.20 -20.89 -7.76
CA ARG A 127 -7.23 -21.23 -6.70
C ARG A 127 -7.83 -21.22 -5.29
N GLY A 128 -9.13 -20.95 -5.15
CA GLY A 128 -9.85 -20.93 -3.88
C GLY A 128 -9.87 -19.56 -3.18
N TYR A 129 -9.42 -18.48 -3.83
CA TYR A 129 -9.49 -17.14 -3.25
C TYR A 129 -10.88 -16.52 -3.45
N SER A 130 -11.50 -16.02 -2.38
CA SER A 130 -12.78 -15.29 -2.45
C SER A 130 -12.60 -13.82 -2.09
N VAL A 131 -12.20 -13.53 -0.86
CA VAL A 131 -11.87 -12.18 -0.40
C VAL A 131 -10.37 -12.16 -0.12
N VAL A 132 -9.66 -11.18 -0.68
CA VAL A 132 -8.19 -11.13 -0.60
C VAL A 132 -7.69 -9.81 -0.01
N PRO A 133 -6.72 -9.84 0.91
CA PRO A 133 -6.04 -8.63 1.37
C PRO A 133 -5.09 -8.13 0.27
N LEU A 134 -5.12 -6.83 0.00
CA LEU A 134 -4.37 -6.20 -1.08
C LEU A 134 -3.20 -5.36 -0.56
N SER A 135 -3.43 -4.53 0.45
CA SER A 135 -2.42 -3.70 1.10
C SER A 135 -2.74 -3.51 2.57
N GLY A 136 -1.71 -3.30 3.39
CA GLY A 136 -1.88 -3.09 4.81
C GLY A 136 -0.81 -2.24 5.46
N THR A 137 -1.15 -1.68 6.61
CA THR A 137 -0.25 -0.91 7.48
C THR A 137 -0.39 -1.41 8.92
N LEU A 138 0.70 -1.30 9.69
CA LEU A 138 0.68 -1.40 11.15
C LEU A 138 1.09 -0.04 11.71
N THR A 139 0.18 0.54 12.48
CA THR A 139 0.29 1.90 13.01
C THR A 139 0.45 1.84 14.53
N ILE A 140 1.29 2.72 15.09
CA ILE A 140 1.39 2.97 16.53
C ILE A 140 1.04 4.42 16.81
N GLU A 141 0.38 4.66 17.93
CA GLU A 141 -0.05 5.96 18.40
C GLU A 141 0.67 6.30 19.71
N PHE A 142 1.09 7.55 19.87
CA PHE A 142 1.66 8.03 21.12
C PHE A 142 1.37 9.52 21.31
N GLY A 143 0.71 9.86 22.41
CA GLY A 143 0.26 11.23 22.66
C GLY A 143 -0.67 11.70 21.54
N LYS A 144 -0.27 12.79 20.86
CA LYS A 144 -1.03 13.37 19.74
C LYS A 144 -0.48 12.99 18.36
N THR A 145 0.41 12.02 18.29
CA THR A 145 1.02 11.60 17.03
C THR A 145 0.73 10.13 16.76
N SER A 146 0.73 9.77 15.48
CA SER A 146 0.63 8.39 15.00
C SER A 146 1.71 8.13 13.96
N GLU A 147 2.16 6.88 13.83
CA GLU A 147 3.21 6.49 12.88
C GLU A 147 2.92 5.15 12.23
N ASN A 148 3.00 5.11 10.90
CA ASN A 148 3.02 3.86 10.13
C ASN A 148 4.40 3.23 10.17
N LEU A 149 4.59 2.26 11.08
CA LEU A 149 5.87 1.56 11.24
C LEU A 149 6.12 0.53 10.14
N TYR A 150 5.07 -0.16 9.70
CA TYR A 150 5.18 -1.19 8.68
C TYR A 150 4.08 -1.08 7.65
N ALA A 151 4.40 -1.43 6.42
CA ALA A 151 3.44 -1.50 5.34
C ALA A 151 3.77 -2.63 4.37
N GLY A 152 2.73 -3.31 3.91
CA GLY A 152 2.81 -4.43 2.98
C GLY A 152 1.81 -4.30 1.84
N MET A 153 2.10 -4.94 0.71
CA MET A 153 1.20 -5.02 -0.43
C MET A 153 1.38 -6.32 -1.20
N ASN A 154 0.29 -6.88 -1.70
CA ASN A 154 0.30 -7.93 -2.69
C ASN A 154 0.47 -7.33 -4.09
N GLU A 155 1.64 -7.52 -4.70
CA GLU A 155 1.99 -6.95 -6.01
C GLU A 155 1.11 -7.47 -7.15
N GLU A 156 0.57 -8.69 -7.03
CA GLU A 156 -0.33 -9.29 -8.02
C GLU A 156 -1.55 -8.38 -8.28
N PHE A 157 -1.99 -7.62 -7.28
CA PHE A 157 -3.15 -6.73 -7.33
C PHE A 157 -2.78 -5.25 -7.48
N ARG A 158 -1.54 -4.92 -7.89
CA ARG A 158 -1.07 -3.51 -8.02
C ARG A 158 -1.95 -2.63 -8.92
N HIS A 159 -2.65 -3.20 -9.89
CA HIS A 159 -3.51 -2.49 -10.84
C HIS A 159 -4.82 -1.96 -10.22
N TYR A 160 -5.15 -2.42 -9.01
CA TYR A 160 -6.18 -1.83 -8.15
C TYR A 160 -5.67 -0.63 -7.34
N GLN A 161 -4.36 -0.35 -7.37
CA GLN A 161 -3.69 0.71 -6.59
C GLN A 161 -4.04 0.71 -5.10
N PRO A 162 -4.01 -0.45 -4.41
CA PRO A 162 -4.59 -0.61 -3.07
C PRO A 162 -3.86 0.19 -1.98
N ALA A 163 -2.57 0.48 -2.15
CA ALA A 163 -1.78 1.19 -1.16
C ALA A 163 -2.25 2.64 -0.94
N ILE A 164 -2.67 3.35 -1.99
CA ILE A 164 -3.10 4.76 -1.88
C ILE A 164 -4.34 4.91 -0.96
N PRO A 165 -5.47 4.21 -1.20
CA PRO A 165 -6.61 4.30 -0.30
C PRO A 165 -6.28 3.73 1.09
N THR A 166 -5.52 2.64 1.21
CA THR A 166 -5.15 2.07 2.52
C THR A 166 -4.42 3.09 3.39
N TRP A 167 -3.40 3.76 2.86
CA TRP A 167 -2.63 4.77 3.59
C TRP A 167 -3.46 6.01 3.89
N PHE A 168 -4.30 6.45 2.95
CA PHE A 168 -5.20 7.58 3.17
C PHE A 168 -6.16 7.30 4.34
N GLU A 169 -6.85 6.17 4.31
CA GLU A 169 -7.81 5.76 5.34
C GLU A 169 -7.11 5.51 6.69
N THR A 170 -5.89 4.99 6.68
CA THR A 170 -5.07 4.85 7.91
C THR A 170 -4.79 6.20 8.57
N ALA A 171 -4.41 7.20 7.77
CA ALA A 171 -4.19 8.55 8.27
C ALA A 171 -5.50 9.17 8.79
N GLN A 172 -6.60 9.04 8.04
CA GLN A 172 -7.92 9.51 8.49
C GLN A 172 -8.33 8.86 9.82
N HIS A 173 -8.17 7.54 9.93
CA HIS A 173 -8.50 6.81 11.16
C HIS A 173 -7.66 7.26 12.35
N SER A 174 -6.37 7.52 12.13
CA SER A 174 -5.50 8.06 13.18
C SER A 174 -5.99 9.44 13.66
N PHE A 175 -6.44 10.31 12.74
CA PHE A 175 -7.00 11.61 13.08
C PHE A 175 -8.34 11.49 13.83
N GLU A 176 -9.23 10.59 13.40
CA GLU A 176 -10.49 10.27 14.09
C GLU A 176 -10.26 9.77 15.52
N ARG A 177 -9.14 9.08 15.75
CA ARG A 177 -8.71 8.59 17.06
C ARG A 177 -7.99 9.65 17.91
N GLY A 178 -7.83 10.87 17.41
CA GLY A 178 -7.32 12.01 18.16
C GLY A 178 -5.86 12.40 17.88
N ALA A 179 -5.21 11.79 16.88
CA ALA A 179 -3.90 12.27 16.45
C ALA A 179 -4.01 13.63 15.72
N GLU A 180 -3.05 14.52 15.95
CA GLU A 180 -2.89 15.77 15.19
C GLU A 180 -1.95 15.59 14.00
N THR A 181 -1.03 14.62 14.08
CA THR A 181 -0.09 14.28 13.00
C THR A 181 -0.03 12.77 12.75
N HIS A 182 0.23 12.42 11.48
CA HIS A 182 0.42 11.04 11.05
C HIS A 182 1.73 10.91 10.26
N ASN A 183 2.71 10.25 10.87
CA ASN A 183 4.03 10.03 10.31
C ASN A 183 4.01 8.80 9.38
N MET A 184 4.46 9.02 8.16
CA MET A 184 4.55 8.00 7.11
C MET A 184 5.89 7.25 7.10
N GLY A 185 6.83 7.60 7.99
CA GLY A 185 8.21 7.12 8.07
C GLY A 185 9.16 7.85 7.13
N GLY A 186 10.42 7.39 7.07
CA GLY A 186 11.49 8.04 6.28
C GLY A 186 11.37 7.97 4.75
N ILE A 187 12.06 8.87 4.07
CA ILE A 187 12.19 8.96 2.61
C ILE A 187 13.67 8.96 2.21
N GLU A 188 13.97 8.76 0.94
CA GLU A 188 15.34 8.85 0.42
C GLU A 188 15.85 10.30 0.47
N ASN A 189 17.09 10.50 0.95
CA ASN A 189 17.67 11.84 1.16
C ASN A 189 17.75 12.73 -0.09
N ASN A 190 17.85 12.13 -1.28
CA ASN A 190 17.90 12.87 -2.55
C ASN A 190 16.52 13.27 -3.08
N LEU A 191 15.43 12.89 -2.40
CA LEU A 191 14.05 13.16 -2.81
C LEU A 191 13.70 12.66 -4.22
N GLU A 192 14.37 11.62 -4.72
CA GLU A 192 14.16 11.09 -6.08
C GLU A 192 13.72 9.63 -6.10
N GLY A 193 13.50 9.03 -4.93
CA GLY A 193 13.21 7.61 -4.78
C GLY A 193 11.74 7.21 -4.77
N GLY A 194 11.51 5.90 -4.69
CA GLY A 194 10.18 5.30 -4.72
C GLY A 194 9.35 5.63 -3.49
N LEU A 195 9.99 5.77 -2.31
CA LEU A 195 9.28 6.15 -1.09
C LEU A 195 8.85 7.61 -1.14
N PHE A 196 9.73 8.52 -1.56
CA PHE A 196 9.38 9.92 -1.79
C PHE A 196 8.21 10.06 -2.78
N ASN A 197 8.32 9.44 -3.96
CA ASN A 197 7.29 9.50 -5.00
C ASN A 197 5.92 8.95 -4.56
N PHE A 198 5.91 7.98 -3.64
CA PHE A 198 4.67 7.46 -3.08
C PHE A 198 4.08 8.40 -2.03
N LYS A 199 4.90 8.85 -1.06
CA LYS A 199 4.46 9.66 0.07
C LYS A 199 4.07 11.08 -0.31
N SER A 200 4.70 11.66 -1.35
CA SER A 200 4.35 12.98 -1.87
C SER A 200 2.90 13.09 -2.35
N LYS A 201 2.26 11.95 -2.70
CA LYS A 201 0.84 11.91 -3.11
C LYS A 201 -0.14 12.35 -2.03
N PHE A 202 0.28 12.32 -0.76
CA PHE A 202 -0.53 12.67 0.41
C PHE A 202 -0.33 14.12 0.88
N ASN A 203 0.39 14.95 0.11
CA ASN A 203 0.75 16.32 0.48
C ASN A 203 1.44 16.42 1.86
N PRO A 204 2.56 15.70 2.07
CA PRO A 204 3.25 15.69 3.35
C PRO A 204 4.04 16.97 3.61
N THR A 205 4.26 17.27 4.88
CA THR A 205 5.39 18.09 5.31
C THR A 205 6.62 17.19 5.45
N ILE A 206 7.75 17.61 4.90
CA ILE A 206 9.03 16.90 5.07
C ILE A 206 9.76 17.51 6.25
N GLU A 207 10.08 16.69 7.25
CA GLU A 207 10.84 17.09 8.41
C GLU A 207 12.25 16.48 8.34
N GLU A 208 13.26 17.35 8.34
CA GLU A 208 14.66 16.94 8.44
C GLU A 208 15.11 17.06 9.91
N PHE A 209 15.48 15.94 10.52
CA PHE A 209 15.99 15.92 11.89
C PHE A 209 17.48 16.25 11.92
N ALA A 210 17.95 16.77 13.07
CA ALA A 210 19.36 17.10 13.31
C ALA A 210 20.32 15.89 13.21
N GLY A 211 19.78 14.67 13.10
CA GLY A 211 20.52 13.44 12.90
C GLY A 211 21.00 12.81 14.21
N GLU A 212 22.06 12.01 14.10
CA GLU A 212 22.61 11.23 15.20
C GLU A 212 23.81 11.94 15.84
N PHE A 213 23.76 12.14 17.16
CA PHE A 213 24.85 12.68 17.96
C PHE A 213 25.44 11.59 18.84
N ASN A 214 26.77 11.46 18.85
CA ASN A 214 27.46 10.45 19.64
C ASN A 214 28.33 11.13 20.70
N TYR A 215 28.18 10.71 21.97
CA TYR A 215 29.05 11.11 23.07
C TYR A 215 29.98 9.95 23.45
N PRO A 216 31.28 10.01 23.11
CA PRO A 216 32.23 8.93 23.41
C PRO A 216 32.45 8.77 24.92
N THR A 217 32.05 7.64 25.49
CA THR A 217 32.24 7.33 26.93
C THR A 217 33.50 6.51 27.22
N SER A 218 34.19 6.01 26.20
CA SER A 218 35.40 5.20 26.32
C SER A 218 36.44 5.61 25.29
N SER A 219 37.72 5.54 25.66
CA SER A 219 38.85 5.75 24.74
C SER A 219 38.86 4.73 23.59
N LEU A 220 38.27 3.55 23.79
CA LEU A 220 38.13 2.51 22.76
C LEU A 220 37.13 2.88 21.66
N TYR A 221 36.28 3.90 21.85
CA TYR A 221 35.27 4.33 20.88
C TYR A 221 35.87 4.61 19.49
N PHE A 222 37.04 5.26 19.44
CA PHE A 222 37.71 5.59 18.19
C PHE A 222 38.22 4.34 17.47
N LEU A 223 38.77 3.37 18.21
CA LEU A 223 39.22 2.09 17.67
C LEU A 223 38.05 1.27 17.14
N PHE A 224 36.95 1.20 17.91
CA PHE A 224 35.73 0.53 17.49
C PHE A 224 35.17 1.15 16.20
N ASN A 225 35.08 2.48 16.13
CA ASN A 225 34.57 3.16 14.95
C ASN A 225 35.45 2.96 13.72
N LEU A 226 36.77 2.91 13.89
CA LEU A 226 37.69 2.58 12.79
C LEU A 226 37.42 1.16 12.28
N ALA A 227 37.37 0.17 13.19
CA ALA A 227 37.09 -1.22 12.85
C ALA A 227 35.70 -1.37 12.19
N TYR A 228 34.69 -0.68 12.70
CA TYR A 228 33.33 -0.67 12.15
C TYR A 228 33.29 -0.08 10.73
N LYS A 229 33.96 1.05 10.49
CA LYS A 229 34.06 1.67 9.15
C LYS A 229 34.76 0.74 8.16
N ILE A 230 35.83 0.06 8.58
CA ILE A 230 36.54 -0.92 7.75
C ILE A 230 35.60 -2.09 7.40
N ARG A 231 34.95 -2.69 8.40
CA ARG A 231 33.99 -3.79 8.21
C ARG A 231 32.86 -3.39 7.26
N LYS A 232 32.29 -2.19 7.39
CA LYS A 232 31.21 -1.70 6.53
C LYS A 232 31.65 -1.59 5.06
N LYS A 233 32.86 -1.07 4.80
CA LYS A 233 33.44 -1.00 3.45
C LYS A 233 33.68 -2.38 2.83
N LEU A 234 34.08 -3.36 3.64
CA LEU A 234 34.31 -4.74 3.17
C LEU A 234 33.00 -5.46 2.83
N ARG A 235 31.90 -5.17 3.54
CA ARG A 235 30.58 -5.79 3.32
C ARG A 235 29.76 -5.13 2.21
N SER A 236 30.16 -3.94 1.76
CA SER A 236 29.53 -3.21 0.66
C SER A 236 30.19 -3.48 -0.70
N ARG A 237 31.20 -4.35 -0.75
CA ARG A 237 31.70 -5.01 -1.97
C ARG A 237 31.01 -6.35 -2.11
#